data_AF-A0A2N6BM08-F1
#
_entry.id   AF-A0A2N6BM08-F1
#
_cell.length_a   1.000
_cell.length_b   1.000
_cell.length_c   1.000
_cell.angle_alpha   90.00
_cell.angle_beta   90.00
_cell.angle_gamma   90.00
#
_symmetry.space_group_name_H-M   'P 1'
#
loop_
_entity.id
_entity.type
_entity.pdbx_description
1 polymer ?
#
loop_
_entity_poly.entity_id
_entity_poly.type
_entity_poly.pdbx_seq_one_letter_code
_entity_poly.pdbx_strand_id
1 'polypeptide(L)'
;MDPDFLPFHPKPSKPHFVLPAGAVDAHCHVFGPAYLFPFAPERKYTPCDASKDQLFALRDHLGFERNVIVQATCHGRDNAALVDALQSSDGRARGVASVGVDVGDDELAAMDAAGVRGVRFNFVKRLVDAAPRDDFLR
;
A
#
# COMPACT_ATOMS: atom_id res chain seq x y z
N MET A 1 -3.52 2.53 17.20
CA MET A 1 -2.57 1.43 17.01
C MET A 1 -2.86 0.36 18.05
N ASP A 2 -2.77 -0.93 17.68
CA ASP A 2 -2.92 -2.02 18.63
C ASP A 2 -1.73 -2.05 19.60
N PRO A 3 -1.91 -2.46 20.87
CA PRO A 3 -0.84 -2.42 21.88
C PRO A 3 0.42 -3.21 21.49
N ASP A 4 0.26 -4.35 20.81
CA ASP A 4 1.35 -5.26 20.45
C ASP A 4 1.87 -5.05 19.02
N PHE A 5 1.43 -3.99 18.33
CA PHE A 5 1.94 -3.69 17.00
C PHE A 5 3.39 -3.23 17.08
N LEU A 6 4.29 -3.96 16.44
CA LEU A 6 5.70 -3.59 16.33
C LEU A 6 5.87 -2.57 15.19
N PRO A 7 6.20 -1.30 15.48
CA PRO A 7 6.46 -0.32 14.43
C PRO A 7 7.74 -0.64 13.67
N PHE A 8 7.86 -0.08 12.46
CA PHE A 8 9.09 -0.14 11.69
C PHE A 8 10.26 0.52 12.45
N HIS A 9 11.49 0.09 12.15
CA HIS A 9 12.67 0.63 12.82
C HIS A 9 12.84 2.13 12.50
N PRO A 10 12.91 3.03 13.51
CA PRO A 10 12.87 4.48 13.26
C PRO A 10 14.17 5.04 12.66
N LYS A 11 15.27 4.26 12.73
CA LYS A 11 16.60 4.65 12.25
C LYS A 11 17.33 3.47 11.57
N PRO A 12 16.83 2.95 10.43
CA PRO A 12 17.44 1.79 9.79
C PRO A 12 18.89 2.11 9.38
N SER A 13 19.78 1.12 9.45
CA SER A 13 21.15 1.28 8.96
C SER A 13 21.17 1.52 7.45
N LYS A 14 22.25 2.13 6.94
CA LYS A 14 22.47 2.27 5.50
C LYS A 14 22.93 0.91 4.94
N PRO A 15 22.29 0.36 3.88
CA PRO A 15 22.78 -0.85 3.25
C PRO A 15 24.19 -0.66 2.68
N HIS A 16 25.05 -1.68 2.83
CA HIS A 16 26.37 -1.70 2.16
C HIS A 16 26.25 -2.07 0.67
N PHE A 17 25.20 -2.81 0.33
CA PHE A 17 24.89 -3.16 -1.05
C PHE A 17 24.38 -1.93 -1.79
N VAL A 18 25.03 -1.58 -2.90
CA VAL A 18 24.63 -0.47 -3.76
C VAL A 18 23.67 -1.01 -4.82
N LEU A 19 22.46 -0.48 -4.83
CA LEU A 19 21.45 -0.83 -5.81
C LEU A 19 21.84 -0.32 -7.21
N PRO A 20 21.49 -1.05 -8.28
CA PRO A 20 21.65 -0.55 -9.64
C PRO A 20 20.72 0.64 -9.90
N ALA A 21 21.08 1.48 -10.86
CA ALA A 21 20.21 2.55 -11.34
C ALA A 21 18.84 2.00 -11.79
N GLY A 22 17.78 2.75 -11.48
CA GLY A 22 16.40 2.35 -11.76
C GLY A 22 15.82 1.28 -10.82
N ALA A 23 16.50 0.90 -9.73
CA ALA A 23 16.01 -0.09 -8.79
C ALA A 23 14.61 0.26 -8.23
N VAL A 24 13.75 -0.76 -8.15
CA VAL A 24 12.36 -0.66 -7.70
C VAL A 24 12.16 -1.49 -6.45
N ASP A 25 11.70 -0.86 -5.37
CA ASP A 25 11.10 -1.60 -4.26
C ASP A 25 9.67 -1.96 -4.66
N ALA A 26 9.48 -3.21 -5.09
CA ALA A 26 8.23 -3.66 -5.69
C ALA A 26 7.15 -4.10 -4.68
N HIS A 27 7.39 -3.94 -3.37
CA HIS A 27 6.38 -4.29 -2.36
C HIS A 27 6.56 -3.50 -1.06
N CYS A 28 5.86 -2.37 -0.97
CA CYS A 28 5.81 -1.54 0.23
C CYS A 28 4.38 -1.06 0.50
N HIS A 29 4.16 -0.44 1.66
CA HIS A 29 2.84 0.04 2.10
C HIS A 29 2.94 1.46 2.68
N VAL A 30 1.83 2.18 2.65
CA VAL A 30 1.59 3.36 3.48
C VAL A 30 0.45 3.06 4.46
N PHE A 31 0.54 3.58 5.67
CA PHE A 31 -0.49 3.47 6.70
C PHE A 31 -0.93 4.87 7.11
N GLY A 32 -2.20 5.18 6.89
CA GLY A 32 -2.73 6.50 7.18
C GLY A 32 -2.02 7.66 6.44
N PRO A 33 -1.91 8.84 7.07
CA PRO A 33 -2.22 9.06 8.48
C PRO A 33 -3.73 8.93 8.76
N ALA A 34 -4.08 8.28 9.87
CA ALA A 34 -5.46 7.83 10.15
C ALA A 34 -6.49 8.97 10.22
N TYR A 35 -6.06 10.20 10.49
CA TYR A 35 -6.94 11.36 10.53
C TYR A 35 -7.36 11.86 9.14
N LEU A 36 -6.59 11.54 8.09
CA LEU A 36 -6.94 11.83 6.68
C LEU A 36 -7.48 10.61 5.97
N PHE A 37 -6.87 9.45 6.24
CA PHE A 37 -7.22 8.16 5.64
C PHE A 37 -7.55 7.17 6.77
N PRO A 38 -8.79 7.17 7.27
CA PRO A 38 -9.20 6.29 8.35
C PRO A 38 -8.99 4.82 7.99
N PHE A 39 -8.55 4.03 8.96
CA PHE A 39 -8.44 2.59 8.77
C PHE A 39 -9.81 1.94 8.67
N ALA A 40 -9.89 0.86 7.89
CA ALA A 40 -11.11 0.11 7.67
C ALA A 40 -11.69 -0.44 9.00
N PRO A 41 -13.02 -0.39 9.19
CA PRO A 41 -13.67 -0.99 10.35
C PRO A 41 -13.38 -2.49 10.52
N GLU A 42 -13.27 -3.23 9.41
CA GLU A 42 -13.07 -4.67 9.35
C GLU A 42 -11.61 -5.13 9.48
N ARG A 43 -10.67 -4.20 9.65
CA ARG A 43 -9.23 -4.50 9.74
C ARG A 43 -8.93 -5.51 10.84
N LYS A 44 -7.97 -6.41 10.57
CA LYS A 44 -7.48 -7.40 11.56
C LYS A 44 -6.36 -6.89 12.45
N TYR A 45 -5.84 -5.70 12.16
CA TYR A 45 -4.84 -5.01 12.98
C TYR A 45 -4.93 -3.49 12.76
N THR A 46 -4.50 -2.72 13.76
CA THR A 46 -4.36 -1.26 13.69
C THR A 46 -2.88 -0.87 13.78
N PRO A 47 -2.24 -0.43 12.68
CA PRO A 47 -0.83 -0.06 12.71
C PRO A 47 -0.60 1.34 13.32
N CYS A 48 0.66 1.73 13.45
CA CYS A 48 1.04 3.14 13.53
C CYS A 48 0.81 3.83 12.17
N ASP A 49 0.77 5.16 12.17
CA ASP A 49 0.89 5.90 10.91
C ASP A 49 2.28 5.68 10.30
N ALA A 50 2.31 5.54 8.97
CA ALA A 50 3.48 5.39 8.12
C ALA A 50 3.19 6.13 6.81
N SER A 51 3.48 7.43 6.78
CA SER A 51 3.05 8.31 5.68
C SER A 51 3.84 8.08 4.38
N LYS A 52 3.31 8.58 3.27
CA LYS A 52 4.02 8.63 1.98
C LYS A 52 5.37 9.33 2.08
N ASP A 53 5.48 10.40 2.87
CA ASP A 53 6.74 11.14 3.03
C ASP A 53 7.79 10.29 3.75
N GLN A 54 7.37 9.52 4.76
CA GLN A 54 8.26 8.56 5.44
C GLN A 54 8.69 7.44 4.49
N LEU A 55 7.78 6.95 3.64
CA LEU A 55 8.11 5.95 2.61
C LEU A 55 9.11 6.50 1.60
N PHE A 56 8.93 7.73 1.11
CA PHE A 56 9.85 8.34 0.15
C PHE A 56 11.22 8.61 0.76
N ALA A 57 11.27 9.09 2.00
CA ALA A 57 12.52 9.23 2.75
C ALA A 57 13.22 7.87 2.92
N LEU A 58 12.47 6.80 3.21
CA LEU A 58 13.01 5.45 3.32
C LEU A 58 13.53 4.93 1.97
N ARG A 59 12.78 5.13 0.88
CA ARG A 59 13.20 4.79 -0.50
C ARG A 59 14.56 5.41 -0.80
N ASP A 60 14.69 6.72 -0.57
CA ASP A 60 15.92 7.46 -0.86
C ASP A 60 17.06 7.05 0.11
N HIS A 61 16.74 6.77 1.38
CA HIS A 61 17.70 6.23 2.34
C HIS A 61 18.22 4.85 1.95
N LEU A 62 17.38 3.96 1.42
CA LEU A 62 17.81 2.63 0.97
C LEU A 62 18.48 2.64 -0.40
N GLY A 63 18.34 3.73 -1.16
CA GLY A 63 18.93 3.89 -2.50
C GLY A 63 18.07 3.37 -3.65
N PHE A 64 16.77 3.15 -3.42
CA PHE A 64 15.82 2.83 -4.49
C PHE A 64 15.45 4.09 -5.27
N GLU A 65 15.17 3.94 -6.55
CA GLU A 65 14.67 5.06 -7.35
C GLU A 65 13.15 5.10 -7.39
N ARG A 66 12.47 3.95 -7.25
CA ARG A 66 11.03 3.82 -7.45
C ARG A 66 10.38 2.86 -6.45
N ASN A 67 9.06 2.97 -6.30
CA ASN A 67 8.26 2.05 -5.50
C ASN A 67 7.10 1.43 -6.30
N VAL A 68 6.71 0.22 -5.91
CA VAL A 68 5.34 -0.28 -6.11
C VAL A 68 4.67 -0.31 -4.74
N ILE A 69 3.69 0.57 -4.56
CA ILE A 69 2.96 0.71 -3.30
C ILE A 69 1.73 -0.19 -3.37
N VAL A 70 1.66 -1.13 -2.45
CA VAL A 70 0.59 -2.13 -2.39
C VAL A 70 -0.41 -1.71 -1.33
N GLN A 71 -1.70 -1.77 -1.65
CA GLN A 71 -2.78 -1.48 -0.71
C GLN A 71 -2.64 -2.33 0.55
N ALA A 72 -2.63 -1.66 1.70
CA ALA A 72 -2.54 -2.29 3.00
C ALA A 72 -3.92 -2.78 3.44
N THR A 73 -4.00 -3.99 3.99
CA THR A 73 -5.29 -4.55 4.44
C THR A 73 -5.92 -3.78 5.61
N CYS A 74 -5.15 -2.98 6.34
CA CYS A 74 -5.69 -2.09 7.37
C CYS A 74 -6.58 -0.97 6.80
N HIS A 75 -6.43 -0.65 5.51
CA HIS A 75 -7.28 0.29 4.77
C HIS A 75 -8.39 -0.41 3.97
N GLY A 76 -8.48 -1.74 4.03
CA GLY A 76 -9.50 -2.50 3.32
C GLY A 76 -9.51 -2.19 1.81
N ARG A 77 -10.69 -1.85 1.29
CA ARG A 77 -10.91 -1.46 -0.11
C ARG A 77 -10.84 0.05 -0.36
N ASP A 78 -10.67 0.86 0.69
CA ASP A 78 -10.45 2.29 0.53
C ASP A 78 -8.99 2.53 0.13
N ASN A 79 -8.78 2.80 -1.15
CA ASN A 79 -7.45 3.02 -1.73
C ASN A 79 -6.99 4.48 -1.63
N ALA A 80 -7.67 5.36 -0.87
CA ALA A 80 -7.35 6.79 -0.84
C ALA A 80 -5.90 7.09 -0.40
N ALA A 81 -5.40 6.42 0.64
CA ALA A 81 -4.00 6.57 1.08
C ALA A 81 -2.99 6.13 0.01
N LEU A 82 -3.31 5.03 -0.71
CA LEU A 82 -2.51 4.56 -1.84
C LEU A 82 -2.51 5.60 -2.97
N VAL A 83 -3.69 6.07 -3.39
CA VAL A 83 -3.85 7.04 -4.48
C VAL A 83 -3.10 8.34 -4.18
N ASP A 84 -3.23 8.87 -2.97
CA ASP A 84 -2.52 10.06 -2.52
C ASP A 84 -1.00 9.89 -2.59
N ALA A 85 -0.48 8.74 -2.17
CA ALA A 85 0.94 8.42 -2.28
C ALA A 85 1.41 8.36 -3.74
N LEU A 86 0.62 7.75 -4.64
CA LEU A 86 0.99 7.67 -6.06
C LEU A 86 1.03 9.05 -6.72
N GLN A 87 0.02 9.88 -6.48
CA GLN A 87 -0.05 11.24 -7.03
C GLN A 87 1.08 12.14 -6.51
N SER A 88 1.56 11.88 -5.29
CA SER A 88 2.66 12.63 -4.67
C SER A 88 4.05 12.08 -5.00
N SER A 89 4.14 11.00 -5.78
CA SER A 89 5.41 10.30 -6.02
C SER A 89 6.30 10.94 -7.08
N ASP A 90 5.83 12.00 -7.75
CA ASP A 90 6.49 12.62 -8.92
C ASP A 90 6.81 11.59 -10.02
N GLY A 91 5.84 10.70 -10.28
CA GLY A 91 5.97 9.62 -11.27
C GLY A 91 6.89 8.47 -10.87
N ARG A 92 7.43 8.47 -9.64
CA ARG A 92 8.35 7.43 -9.13
C ARG A 92 7.64 6.25 -8.46
N ALA A 93 6.31 6.19 -8.49
CA ALA A 93 5.55 5.06 -7.95
C ALA A 93 4.46 4.51 -8.89
N ARG A 94 4.19 3.21 -8.74
CA ARG A 94 2.98 2.53 -9.25
C ARG A 94 2.26 1.83 -8.11
N GLY A 95 0.97 1.55 -8.31
CA GLY A 95 0.10 1.00 -7.26
C GLY A 95 -0.45 -0.39 -7.54
N VAL A 96 -0.74 -1.13 -6.47
CA VAL A 96 -1.61 -2.31 -6.51
C VAL A 96 -2.77 -2.09 -5.54
N ALA A 97 -4.00 -2.01 -6.05
CA ALA A 97 -5.20 -1.72 -5.28
C ALA A 97 -5.83 -2.97 -4.66
N SER A 98 -6.71 -2.79 -3.68
CA SER A 98 -7.70 -3.80 -3.28
C SER A 98 -9.09 -3.29 -3.62
N VAL A 99 -9.85 -4.09 -4.35
CA VAL A 99 -11.17 -3.71 -4.89
C VAL A 99 -12.23 -4.70 -4.47
N GLY A 100 -13.49 -4.26 -4.50
CA GLY A 100 -14.65 -5.12 -4.32
C GLY A 100 -15.03 -5.85 -5.61
N VAL A 101 -15.95 -6.81 -5.48
CA VAL A 101 -16.57 -7.51 -6.62
C VAL A 101 -17.50 -6.60 -7.43
N ASP A 102 -17.90 -5.50 -6.82
CA ASP A 102 -18.81 -4.47 -7.27
C ASP A 102 -18.09 -3.25 -7.86
N VAL A 103 -16.74 -3.29 -7.96
CA VAL A 103 -15.96 -2.19 -8.54
C VAL A 103 -16.37 -1.95 -10.00
N GLY A 104 -16.70 -0.69 -10.32
CA GLY A 104 -17.07 -0.29 -11.68
C GLY A 104 -15.87 0.07 -12.56
N ASP A 105 -16.07 0.06 -13.88
CA ASP A 105 -15.03 0.44 -14.86
C ASP A 105 -14.51 1.87 -14.66
N ASP A 106 -15.39 2.81 -14.31
CA ASP A 106 -15.01 4.21 -14.05
C ASP A 106 -14.07 4.33 -12.84
N GLU A 107 -14.30 3.54 -11.79
CA GLU A 107 -13.42 3.49 -10.61
C GLU A 107 -12.07 2.87 -10.95
N LEU A 108 -12.06 1.79 -11.75
CA LEU A 108 -10.83 1.17 -12.26
C LEU A 108 -10.03 2.15 -13.13
N ALA A 109 -10.70 2.91 -14.00
CA ALA A 109 -10.09 3.91 -14.84
C ALA A 109 -9.50 5.07 -14.03
N ALA A 110 -10.20 5.53 -12.99
CA ALA A 110 -9.70 6.55 -12.07
C ALA A 110 -8.45 6.07 -11.31
N MET A 111 -8.44 4.82 -10.85
CA MET A 111 -7.27 4.21 -10.22
C MET A 111 -6.10 4.05 -11.19
N ASP A 112 -6.36 3.65 -12.44
CA ASP A 112 -5.32 3.58 -13.48
C ASP A 112 -4.72 4.95 -13.77
N ALA A 113 -5.55 5.99 -13.91
CA ALA A 113 -5.09 7.36 -14.09
C ALA A 113 -4.21 7.85 -12.92
N ALA A 114 -4.54 7.44 -11.68
CA ALA A 114 -3.73 7.73 -10.50
C ALA A 114 -2.41 6.95 -10.42
N GLY A 115 -2.25 5.88 -11.22
CA GLY A 115 -1.00 5.09 -11.29
C GLY A 115 -1.11 3.65 -10.78
N VAL A 116 -2.31 3.16 -10.47
CA VAL A 116 -2.54 1.74 -10.13
C VAL A 116 -2.41 0.88 -11.39
N ARG A 117 -1.72 -0.26 -11.31
CA ARG A 117 -1.49 -1.16 -12.44
C ARG A 117 -1.85 -2.62 -12.16
N GLY A 118 -2.53 -2.88 -11.05
CA GLY A 118 -3.02 -4.20 -10.71
C GLY A 118 -3.87 -4.20 -9.45
N VAL A 119 -4.48 -5.35 -9.18
CA VAL A 119 -5.28 -5.59 -7.97
C VAL A 119 -4.69 -6.76 -7.17
N ARG A 120 -4.88 -6.71 -5.85
CA ARG A 120 -4.41 -7.75 -4.92
C ARG A 120 -5.57 -8.56 -4.37
N PHE A 121 -5.55 -9.86 -4.66
CA PHE A 121 -6.35 -10.86 -3.96
C PHE A 121 -5.56 -11.43 -2.78
N ASN A 122 -6.14 -11.39 -1.59
CA ASN A 122 -5.51 -11.94 -0.39
C ASN A 122 -6.34 -13.13 0.10
N PHE A 123 -5.69 -14.25 0.34
CA PHE A 123 -6.31 -15.50 0.82
C PHE A 123 -5.83 -15.88 2.24
N VAL A 124 -5.02 -15.03 2.87
CA VAL A 124 -4.48 -15.28 4.20
C VAL A 124 -5.53 -14.90 5.24
N LYS A 125 -6.20 -15.91 5.81
CA LYS A 125 -7.31 -15.78 6.77
C LYS A 125 -7.05 -14.87 7.99
N ARG A 126 -5.79 -14.70 8.42
CA ARG A 126 -5.46 -13.80 9.54
C ARG A 126 -5.50 -12.32 9.16
N LEU A 127 -5.46 -11.99 7.87
CA LEU A 127 -5.32 -10.63 7.35
C LEU A 127 -6.60 -10.14 6.66
N VAL A 128 -7.43 -11.06 6.16
CA VAL A 128 -8.68 -10.79 5.48
C VAL A 128 -9.69 -11.87 5.81
N ASP A 129 -10.98 -11.53 5.70
CA ASP A 129 -12.03 -12.54 5.76
C ASP A 129 -11.93 -13.48 4.56
N ALA A 130 -12.36 -14.73 4.75
CA ALA A 130 -12.35 -15.71 3.68
C ALA A 130 -13.36 -15.29 2.60
N ALA A 131 -12.87 -14.74 1.50
CA ALA A 131 -13.71 -14.44 0.36
C ALA A 131 -14.25 -15.76 -0.25
N PRO A 132 -15.56 -15.87 -0.49
CA PRO A 132 -16.13 -17.03 -1.19
C PRO A 132 -15.43 -17.20 -2.53
N ARG A 133 -14.94 -18.41 -2.82
CA ARG A 133 -14.22 -18.71 -4.07
C ARG A 133 -15.07 -18.36 -5.30
N ASP A 134 -16.38 -18.48 -5.17
CA ASP A 134 -17.36 -18.23 -6.23
C ASP A 134 -17.44 -16.76 -6.65
N ASP A 135 -17.03 -15.83 -5.77
CA ASP A 135 -17.00 -14.40 -6.06
C ASP A 135 -15.90 -14.01 -7.07
N PHE A 136 -14.91 -14.88 -7.27
CA PHE A 136 -13.78 -14.64 -8.18
C PHE A 136 -13.79 -15.49 -9.45
N LEU A 137 -14.78 -16.37 -9.62
CA LEU A 137 -14.87 -17.33 -10.74
C LEU A 137 -15.93 -16.96 -11.79
N ARG A 138 -16.48 -15.74 -11.75
CA ARG A 138 -17.45 -15.26 -12.73
C ARG A 138 -16.79 -14.80 -14.02
#